data_AF-A0A382IUW1-F1
#
_entry.id   AF-A0A382IUW1-F1
#
_cell.length_a   1.000
_cell.length_b   1.000
_cell.length_c   1.000
_cell.angle_alpha   90.00
_cell.angle_beta   90.00
_cell.angle_gamma   90.00
#
_symmetry.space_group_name_H-M   'P 1'
#
loop_
_entity.id
_entity.type
_entity.pdbx_description
1 polymer ?
#
loop_
_entity_poly.entity_id
_entity_poly.type
_entity_poly.pdbx_seq_one_letter_code
_entity_poly.pdbx_strand_id
1 'polypeptide(L)'
;EDEFVYQQLGPHYLQSFLKQDEIPSDILVFYEQSNVRNKRESGEINEISLDDLNMLFLGVDGNSKDTAFDSNIFQNYDIVALSVMSPQATDAYLISQLINSLYPHITTVIGGSHPRYYQTQVESLPESMAFDFIVPQDGWVPIYKIATGQIRKTKKSIVLIDNSLKLTELPAPSRPLSLMERYNFDIAGVPAYHTITALGCPFTCNFCESGREKVRKFSESMIDQDLSVMAEAHQSLNHKKKAVMFFDDVGLMNPKQVEALSGQVKKHNYTTWRAFTHAYLVVRFKERLLVPFVETGGRRIGMGLETGSQRSLDLINKRNGKKQFVEEHFEAVKIANDLGIAVDAFTMIYPWED
;
A
#
# COMPACT_ATOMS: atom_id res chain seq x y z
N GLU A 1 9.57 -4.65 16.45
CA GLU A 1 9.12 -5.93 17.03
C GLU A 1 8.26 -6.78 16.09
N ASP A 2 7.58 -6.25 15.06
CA ASP A 2 6.93 -7.12 14.05
C ASP A 2 7.03 -6.54 12.63
N GLU A 3 7.52 -7.33 11.67
CA GLU A 3 7.57 -6.95 10.25
C GLU A 3 6.22 -7.07 9.54
N PHE A 4 5.30 -7.81 10.15
CA PHE A 4 3.98 -8.06 9.59
C PHE A 4 2.94 -7.14 10.22
N VAL A 5 3.17 -5.82 10.27
CA VAL A 5 2.08 -4.89 10.65
C VAL A 5 0.94 -5.02 9.63
N TYR A 6 1.29 -4.84 8.35
CA TYR A 6 0.48 -5.22 7.19
C TYR A 6 1.37 -5.20 5.95
N GLN A 7 1.00 -5.93 4.89
CA GLN A 7 1.79 -6.02 3.66
C GLN A 7 1.19 -5.16 2.52
N GLN A 8 2.02 -4.74 1.57
CA GLN A 8 1.61 -3.95 0.40
C GLN A 8 0.54 -4.65 -0.47
N LEU A 9 -0.61 -4.01 -0.71
CA LEU A 9 -1.68 -4.63 -1.50
C LEU A 9 -1.37 -4.85 -2.99
N GLY A 10 -0.36 -4.15 -3.55
CA GLY A 10 -0.06 -4.16 -4.99
C GLY A 10 0.07 -5.57 -5.59
N PRO A 11 0.95 -6.44 -5.07
CA PRO A 11 1.06 -7.84 -5.49
C PRO A 11 -0.26 -8.63 -5.44
N HIS A 12 -1.12 -8.39 -4.45
CA HIS A 12 -2.38 -9.11 -4.29
C HIS A 12 -3.45 -8.69 -5.32
N TYR A 13 -3.51 -7.40 -5.64
CA TYR A 13 -4.32 -6.91 -6.76
C TYR A 13 -3.80 -7.43 -8.11
N LEU A 14 -2.48 -7.49 -8.28
CA LEU A 14 -1.87 -8.00 -9.50
C LEU A 14 -2.15 -9.50 -9.69
N GLN A 15 -1.96 -10.32 -8.66
CA GLN A 15 -2.25 -11.76 -8.69
C GLN A 15 -3.71 -12.02 -9.09
N SER A 16 -4.65 -11.25 -8.52
CA SER A 16 -6.08 -11.42 -8.79
C SER A 16 -6.46 -11.02 -10.22
N PHE A 17 -5.82 -9.97 -10.74
CA PHE A 17 -5.97 -9.55 -12.13
C PHE A 17 -5.42 -10.62 -13.09
N LEU A 18 -4.19 -11.08 -12.89
CA LEU A 18 -3.55 -12.10 -13.74
C LEU A 18 -4.33 -13.42 -13.76
N LYS A 19 -4.97 -13.76 -12.63
CA LYS A 19 -5.84 -14.95 -12.54
C LYS A 19 -7.03 -14.91 -13.50
N GLN A 20 -7.52 -13.73 -13.88
CA GLN A 20 -8.62 -13.60 -14.86
C GLN A 20 -8.21 -14.09 -16.26
N ASP A 21 -6.91 -14.01 -16.57
CA ASP A 21 -6.30 -14.46 -17.82
C ASP A 21 -5.59 -15.83 -17.68
N GLU A 22 -5.91 -16.58 -16.61
CA GLU A 22 -5.33 -17.90 -16.33
C GLU A 22 -3.79 -17.90 -16.19
N ILE A 23 -3.20 -16.76 -15.82
CA ILE A 23 -1.76 -16.63 -15.58
C ILE A 23 -1.49 -16.94 -14.09
N PRO A 24 -0.93 -18.12 -13.77
CA PRO A 24 -0.61 -18.46 -12.38
C PRO A 24 0.50 -17.54 -11.86
N SER A 25 0.35 -17.08 -10.62
CA SER A 25 1.36 -16.28 -9.95
C SER A 25 1.35 -16.57 -8.46
N ASP A 26 2.51 -16.84 -7.89
CA ASP A 26 2.71 -17.01 -6.45
C ASP A 26 3.23 -15.72 -5.83
N ILE A 27 3.13 -15.61 -4.50
CA ILE A 27 3.65 -14.45 -3.76
C ILE A 27 4.74 -14.93 -2.81
N LEU A 28 5.85 -14.20 -2.80
CA LEU A 28 6.93 -14.34 -1.83
C LEU A 28 7.01 -13.06 -0.99
N VAL A 29 6.98 -13.22 0.33
CA VAL A 29 7.18 -12.13 1.28
C VAL A 29 8.50 -12.38 2.00
N PHE A 30 9.48 -11.51 1.76
CA PHE A 30 10.77 -11.54 2.46
C PHE A 30 10.72 -10.67 3.71
N TYR A 31 11.35 -11.16 4.77
CA TYR A 31 11.34 -10.52 6.08
C TYR A 31 12.60 -10.93 6.86
N GLU A 32 13.15 -10.04 7.67
CA GLU A 32 14.41 -10.23 8.41
C GLU A 32 14.29 -11.29 9.52
N GLN A 33 15.32 -12.12 9.69
CA GLN A 33 15.40 -13.04 10.82
C GLN A 33 15.54 -12.27 12.14
N SER A 34 14.79 -12.64 13.18
CA SER A 34 14.72 -11.88 14.44
C SER A 34 16.07 -11.74 15.15
N ASN A 35 16.95 -12.75 15.05
CA ASN A 35 18.31 -12.70 15.58
C ASN A 35 19.20 -11.71 14.81
N VAL A 36 19.05 -11.60 13.50
CA VAL A 36 19.81 -10.65 12.67
C VAL A 36 19.38 -9.22 13.00
N ARG A 37 18.07 -8.97 13.11
CA ARG A 37 17.55 -7.67 13.53
C ARG A 37 18.21 -7.16 14.81
N ASN A 38 18.23 -7.99 15.86
CA ASN A 38 18.79 -7.60 17.15
C ASN A 38 20.27 -7.21 17.02
N LYS A 39 21.03 -7.94 16.20
CA LYS A 39 22.44 -7.65 15.91
C LYS A 39 22.63 -6.38 15.08
N ARG A 40 21.72 -6.09 14.14
CA ARG A 40 21.74 -4.85 13.36
C ARG A 40 21.40 -3.65 14.24
N GLU A 41 20.41 -3.77 15.12
CA GLU A 41 20.03 -2.73 16.08
C GLU A 41 21.14 -2.47 17.13
N SER A 42 21.92 -3.49 17.50
CA SER A 42 23.10 -3.32 18.36
C SER A 42 24.35 -2.82 17.62
N GLY A 43 24.32 -2.74 16.29
CA GLY A 43 25.45 -2.34 15.44
C GLY A 43 26.52 -3.43 15.22
N GLU A 44 26.23 -4.68 15.61
CA GLU A 44 27.10 -5.85 15.38
C GLU A 44 27.16 -6.25 13.90
N ILE A 45 26.07 -6.04 13.16
CA ILE A 45 25.97 -6.28 11.71
C ILE A 45 25.62 -4.97 11.04
N ASN A 46 26.38 -4.60 10.01
CA ASN A 46 26.18 -3.37 9.24
C ASN A 46 25.92 -3.60 7.75
N GLU A 47 26.15 -4.82 7.26
CA GLU A 47 25.92 -5.19 5.86
C GLU A 47 24.61 -5.98 5.73
N ILE A 48 23.93 -5.77 4.61
CA ILE A 48 22.67 -6.46 4.29
C ILE A 48 23.02 -7.73 3.51
N SER A 49 22.45 -8.87 3.90
CA SER A 49 22.56 -10.14 3.19
C SER A 49 21.18 -10.76 2.95
N LEU A 50 21.02 -11.44 1.81
CA LEU A 50 19.80 -12.22 1.56
C LEU A 50 19.72 -13.46 2.47
N ASP A 51 20.85 -13.98 2.94
CA ASP A 51 20.91 -15.13 3.86
C ASP A 51 20.35 -14.80 5.26
N ASP A 52 20.24 -13.50 5.56
CA ASP A 52 19.65 -12.98 6.80
C ASP A 52 18.12 -12.88 6.74
N LEU A 53 17.52 -13.23 5.59
CA LEU A 53 16.08 -13.16 5.38
C LEU A 53 15.43 -14.54 5.59
N ASN A 54 14.17 -14.48 5.98
CA ASN A 54 13.20 -15.54 5.78
C ASN A 54 12.35 -15.22 4.54
N MET A 55 11.68 -16.24 4.03
CA MET A 55 10.69 -16.13 2.96
C MET A 55 9.41 -16.86 3.34
N LEU A 56 8.30 -16.13 3.30
CA LEU A 56 6.95 -16.69 3.34
C LEU A 56 6.46 -16.87 1.91
N PHE A 57 6.42 -18.12 1.46
CA PHE A 57 5.84 -18.54 0.19
C PHE A 57 4.33 -18.71 0.32
N LEU A 58 3.60 -18.15 -0.65
CA LEU A 58 2.14 -18.18 -0.76
C LEU A 58 1.79 -18.62 -2.19
N GLY A 59 1.52 -19.91 -2.36
CA GLY A 59 1.17 -20.54 -3.62
C GLY A 59 -0.26 -20.20 -4.06
N VAL A 60 -0.46 -20.08 -5.37
CA VAL A 60 -1.78 -19.90 -5.99
C VAL A 60 -2.71 -21.10 -5.75
N ASP A 61 -2.13 -22.26 -5.46
CA ASP A 61 -2.80 -23.50 -5.06
C ASP A 61 -3.27 -23.50 -3.59
N GLY A 62 -2.94 -22.44 -2.83
CA GLY A 62 -3.26 -22.29 -1.41
C GLY A 62 -2.22 -22.89 -0.47
N ASN A 63 -1.16 -23.53 -0.98
CA ASN A 63 -0.06 -23.99 -0.14
C ASN A 63 0.77 -22.79 0.33
N SER A 64 1.20 -22.82 1.58
CA SER A 64 2.14 -21.83 2.11
C SER A 64 3.27 -22.50 2.86
N LYS A 65 4.45 -21.87 2.79
CA LYS A 65 5.65 -22.37 3.43
C LYS A 65 6.47 -21.20 3.95
N ASP A 66 6.88 -21.30 5.21
CA ASP A 66 7.75 -20.31 5.84
C ASP A 66 9.12 -20.95 6.13
N THR A 67 10.17 -20.40 5.53
CA THR A 67 11.54 -20.90 5.66
C THR A 67 12.55 -19.78 5.64
N ALA A 68 13.80 -20.09 6.00
CA ALA A 68 14.93 -19.25 5.61
C ALA A 68 14.93 -19.01 4.09
N PHE A 69 15.50 -17.90 3.65
CA PHE A 69 15.67 -17.58 2.25
C PHE A 69 16.37 -18.73 1.50
N ASP A 70 15.78 -19.18 0.40
CA ASP A 70 16.34 -20.20 -0.49
C ASP A 70 16.12 -19.77 -1.94
N SER A 71 17.22 -19.40 -2.59
CA SER A 71 17.21 -18.92 -3.97
C SER A 71 16.78 -19.98 -4.99
N ASN A 72 16.85 -21.27 -4.65
CA ASN A 72 16.44 -22.35 -5.55
C ASN A 72 14.96 -22.25 -5.93
N ILE A 73 14.14 -21.55 -5.15
CA ILE A 73 12.73 -21.36 -5.49
C ILE A 73 12.55 -20.66 -6.84
N PHE A 74 13.45 -19.73 -7.20
CA PHE A 74 13.33 -18.94 -8.42
C PHE A 74 13.43 -19.78 -9.68
N GLN A 75 14.15 -20.91 -9.66
CA GLN A 75 14.35 -21.77 -10.84
C GLN A 75 13.06 -22.30 -11.47
N ASN A 76 11.95 -22.24 -10.74
CA ASN A 76 10.64 -22.72 -11.17
C ASN A 76 9.77 -21.62 -11.81
N TYR A 77 10.31 -20.40 -11.99
CA TYR A 77 9.55 -19.25 -12.49
C TYR A 77 10.19 -18.65 -13.74
N ASP A 78 9.35 -18.22 -14.68
CA ASP A 78 9.80 -17.49 -15.88
C ASP A 78 9.98 -15.99 -15.63
N ILE A 79 9.25 -15.44 -14.64
CA ILE A 79 9.21 -14.01 -14.34
C ILE A 79 9.27 -13.82 -12.82
N VAL A 80 10.14 -12.92 -12.38
CA VAL A 80 10.20 -12.43 -11.00
C VAL A 80 9.95 -10.92 -11.00
N ALA A 81 8.82 -10.51 -10.42
CA ALA A 81 8.43 -9.11 -10.31
C ALA A 81 8.50 -8.65 -8.85
N LEU A 82 9.20 -7.55 -8.60
CA LEU A 82 9.40 -6.97 -7.28
C LEU A 82 8.57 -5.70 -7.14
N SER A 83 7.71 -5.64 -6.11
CA SER A 83 7.05 -4.40 -5.70
C SER A 83 7.89 -3.72 -4.63
N VAL A 84 8.47 -2.56 -4.96
CA VAL A 84 9.57 -1.97 -4.20
C VAL A 84 9.20 -0.57 -3.74
N MET A 85 9.21 -0.36 -2.43
CA MET A 85 9.28 0.96 -1.81
C MET A 85 10.74 1.36 -1.62
N SER A 86 11.04 2.66 -1.56
CA SER A 86 12.44 3.14 -1.47
C SER A 86 13.28 2.53 -0.34
N PRO A 87 12.74 2.26 0.87
CA PRO A 87 13.51 1.57 1.91
C PRO A 87 13.92 0.14 1.56
N GLN A 88 13.25 -0.50 0.59
CA GLN A 88 13.46 -1.88 0.15
C GLN A 88 14.33 -1.97 -1.12
N ALA A 89 14.81 -0.83 -1.64
CA ALA A 89 15.49 -0.77 -2.92
C ALA A 89 16.78 -1.61 -2.94
N THR A 90 17.57 -1.53 -1.87
CA THR A 90 18.83 -2.29 -1.74
C THR A 90 18.58 -3.79 -1.79
N ASP A 91 17.56 -4.28 -1.06
CA ASP A 91 17.20 -5.71 -1.07
C ASP A 91 16.77 -6.16 -2.47
N ALA A 92 15.95 -5.36 -3.15
CA ALA A 92 15.52 -5.64 -4.52
C ALA A 92 16.70 -5.73 -5.51
N TYR A 93 17.72 -4.88 -5.34
CA TYR A 93 18.94 -4.91 -6.17
C TYR A 93 19.78 -6.15 -5.91
N LEU A 94 19.89 -6.59 -4.65
CA LEU A 94 20.55 -7.86 -4.30
C LEU A 94 19.82 -9.07 -4.90
N ILE A 95 18.49 -9.08 -4.85
CA ILE A 95 17.67 -10.13 -5.48
C ILE A 95 17.89 -10.14 -7.00
N SER A 96 17.85 -8.97 -7.65
CA SER A 96 18.13 -8.84 -9.09
C SER A 96 19.52 -9.37 -9.43
N GLN A 97 20.53 -9.01 -8.62
CA GLN A 97 21.91 -9.49 -8.81
C GLN A 97 22.02 -11.01 -8.74
N LEU A 98 21.37 -11.60 -7.75
CA LEU A 98 21.34 -13.05 -7.57
C LEU A 98 20.70 -13.73 -8.78
N ILE A 99 19.54 -13.23 -9.24
CA ILE A 99 18.82 -13.81 -10.37
C ILE A 99 19.63 -13.68 -11.66
N ASN A 100 20.23 -12.51 -11.92
CA ASN A 100 21.06 -12.30 -13.10
C ASN A 100 22.29 -13.24 -13.13
N SER A 101 22.83 -13.58 -11.97
CA SER A 101 23.98 -14.49 -11.84
C SER A 101 23.59 -15.96 -11.98
N LEU A 102 22.57 -16.41 -11.26
CA LEU A 102 22.22 -17.84 -11.12
C LEU A 102 21.17 -18.30 -12.13
N TYR A 103 20.25 -17.41 -12.51
CA TYR A 103 19.08 -17.71 -13.32
C TYR A 103 18.86 -16.68 -14.43
N PRO A 104 19.85 -16.42 -15.32
CA PRO A 104 19.78 -15.36 -16.33
C PRO A 104 18.66 -15.54 -17.37
N HIS A 105 17.99 -16.69 -17.40
CA HIS A 105 16.83 -16.95 -18.25
C HIS A 105 15.54 -16.32 -17.69
N ILE A 106 15.44 -16.15 -16.37
CA ILE A 106 14.30 -15.53 -15.69
C ILE A 106 14.20 -14.06 -16.09
N THR A 107 12.99 -13.59 -16.31
CA THR A 107 12.72 -12.18 -16.61
C THR A 107 12.52 -11.39 -15.32
N THR A 108 13.32 -10.37 -15.07
CA THR A 108 13.23 -9.54 -13.86
C THR A 108 12.45 -8.25 -14.09
N VAL A 109 11.54 -7.92 -13.17
CA VAL A 109 10.73 -6.70 -13.24
C VAL A 109 10.78 -5.96 -11.93
N ILE A 110 11.01 -4.64 -11.97
CA ILE A 110 10.89 -3.77 -10.80
C ILE A 110 9.70 -2.82 -10.96
N GLY A 111 8.81 -2.81 -9.97
CA GLY A 111 7.65 -1.91 -9.87
C GLY A 111 7.52 -1.31 -8.47
N GLY A 112 6.49 -0.50 -8.25
CA GLY A 112 6.25 0.18 -6.96
C GLY A 112 6.71 1.63 -6.95
N SER A 113 6.71 2.26 -5.77
CA SER A 113 7.04 3.69 -5.64
C SER A 113 8.52 3.97 -5.92
N HIS A 114 9.43 3.05 -5.61
CA HIS A 114 10.85 3.29 -5.84
C HIS A 114 11.19 3.54 -7.33
N PRO A 115 10.89 2.61 -8.28
CA PRO A 115 11.19 2.84 -9.69
C PRO A 115 10.36 3.99 -10.28
N ARG A 116 9.24 4.38 -9.65
CA ARG A 116 8.46 5.54 -10.07
C ARG A 116 9.19 6.85 -9.87
N TYR A 117 9.79 7.04 -8.71
CA TYR A 117 10.35 8.34 -8.31
C TYR A 117 11.87 8.40 -8.45
N TYR A 118 12.52 7.24 -8.46
CA TYR A 118 13.96 7.07 -8.67
C TYR A 118 14.25 6.33 -9.98
N GLN A 119 13.42 6.53 -11.01
CA GLN A 119 13.53 5.83 -12.29
C GLN A 119 14.94 5.93 -12.89
N THR A 120 15.52 7.13 -12.94
CA THR A 120 16.89 7.33 -13.46
C THR A 120 17.94 6.54 -12.69
N GLN A 121 17.77 6.41 -11.36
CA GLN A 121 18.68 5.60 -10.54
C GLN A 121 18.56 4.12 -10.93
N VAL A 122 17.33 3.60 -11.07
CA VAL A 122 17.06 2.21 -11.47
C VAL A 122 17.60 1.92 -12.87
N GLU A 123 17.40 2.82 -13.84
CA GLU A 123 17.94 2.69 -15.20
C GLU A 123 19.48 2.71 -15.24
N SER A 124 20.11 3.37 -14.27
CA SER A 124 21.57 3.51 -14.19
C SER A 124 22.28 2.39 -13.42
N LEU A 125 21.53 1.40 -12.93
CA LEU A 125 22.12 0.27 -12.21
C LEU A 125 23.15 -0.46 -13.08
N PRO A 126 24.23 -1.00 -12.47
CA PRO A 126 25.17 -1.86 -13.18
C PRO A 126 24.45 -3.05 -13.83
N GLU A 127 24.96 -3.55 -14.95
CA GLU A 127 24.38 -4.69 -15.69
C GLU A 127 24.14 -5.91 -14.79
N SER A 128 25.00 -6.15 -13.80
CA SER A 128 24.82 -7.23 -12.84
C SER A 128 23.55 -7.11 -11.98
N MET A 129 23.05 -5.89 -11.72
CA MET A 129 21.88 -5.62 -10.89
C MET A 129 20.67 -5.10 -11.68
N ALA A 130 20.85 -4.87 -12.99
CA ALA A 130 19.83 -4.29 -13.84
C ALA A 130 18.61 -5.21 -13.96
N PHE A 131 17.43 -4.59 -14.08
CA PHE A 131 16.17 -5.31 -14.34
C PHE A 131 15.91 -5.36 -15.84
N ASP A 132 15.28 -6.44 -16.31
CA ASP A 132 14.83 -6.52 -17.71
C ASP A 132 13.74 -5.47 -18.00
N PHE A 133 12.83 -5.26 -17.04
CA PHE A 133 11.73 -4.31 -17.14
C PHE A 133 11.62 -3.41 -15.92
N ILE A 134 11.34 -2.12 -16.16
CA ILE A 134 11.05 -1.12 -15.14
C ILE A 134 9.61 -0.64 -15.35
N VAL A 135 8.77 -0.84 -14.34
CA VAL A 135 7.34 -0.48 -14.37
C VAL A 135 7.07 0.61 -13.32
N PRO A 136 7.27 1.89 -13.68
CA PRO A 136 7.21 2.99 -12.73
C PRO A 136 5.77 3.39 -12.36
N GLN A 137 4.73 2.75 -12.89
CA GLN A 137 3.33 3.10 -12.62
C GLN A 137 2.51 1.83 -12.39
N ASP A 138 1.26 1.78 -12.87
CA ASP A 138 0.37 0.65 -12.68
C ASP A 138 0.97 -0.64 -13.27
N GLY A 139 1.01 -1.70 -12.47
CA GLY A 139 1.65 -2.97 -12.84
C GLY A 139 0.79 -3.91 -13.69
N TRP A 140 -0.54 -3.76 -13.70
CA TRP A 140 -1.47 -4.72 -14.29
C TRP A 140 -1.19 -5.01 -15.77
N VAL A 141 -1.35 -4.02 -16.64
CA VAL A 141 -1.18 -4.22 -18.09
C VAL A 141 0.27 -4.48 -18.48
N PRO A 142 1.30 -3.81 -17.91
CA PRO A 142 2.69 -4.13 -18.19
C PRO A 142 3.06 -5.57 -17.87
N ILE A 143 2.68 -6.09 -16.70
CA ILE A 143 2.98 -7.47 -16.31
C ILE A 143 2.23 -8.46 -17.18
N TYR A 144 0.95 -8.22 -17.52
CA TYR A 144 0.22 -9.03 -18.47
C TYR A 144 0.94 -9.15 -19.82
N LYS A 145 1.40 -8.02 -20.39
CA LYS A 145 2.14 -7.99 -21.66
C LYS A 145 3.45 -8.78 -21.60
N ILE A 146 4.16 -8.73 -20.47
CA ILE A 146 5.37 -9.53 -20.24
C ILE A 146 5.02 -11.02 -20.14
N ALA A 147 4.04 -11.37 -19.30
CA ALA A 147 3.62 -12.75 -19.04
C ALA A 147 3.07 -13.46 -20.27
N THR A 148 2.35 -12.77 -21.16
CA THR A 148 1.85 -13.36 -22.41
C THR A 148 2.88 -13.30 -23.55
N GLY A 149 4.10 -12.81 -23.30
CA GLY A 149 5.16 -12.69 -24.31
C GLY A 149 4.88 -11.68 -25.43
N GLN A 150 3.93 -10.75 -25.23
CA GLN A 150 3.68 -9.63 -26.14
C GLN A 150 4.88 -8.66 -26.16
N ILE A 151 5.57 -8.57 -25.04
CA ILE A 151 6.85 -7.87 -24.90
C ILE A 151 7.86 -8.85 -24.34
N ARG A 152 9.08 -8.86 -24.90
CA ARG A 152 10.15 -9.77 -24.52
C ARG A 152 11.36 -8.99 -24.04
N LYS A 153 12.09 -9.55 -23.08
CA LYS A 153 13.31 -8.91 -22.56
C LYS A 153 14.36 -8.73 -23.65
N THR A 154 15.15 -7.66 -23.52
CA THR A 154 16.26 -7.34 -24.43
C THR A 154 17.56 -7.20 -23.65
N LYS A 155 18.67 -6.87 -24.33
CA LYS A 155 19.94 -6.59 -23.65
C LYS A 155 19.92 -5.34 -22.76
N LYS A 156 18.91 -4.49 -22.89
CA LYS A 156 18.76 -3.27 -22.09
C LYS A 156 17.41 -3.30 -21.38
N SER A 157 17.36 -2.67 -20.21
CA SER A 157 16.13 -2.44 -19.47
C SER A 157 15.10 -1.69 -20.31
N ILE A 158 13.85 -2.13 -20.24
CA ILE A 158 12.72 -1.48 -20.92
C ILE A 158 11.81 -0.85 -19.87
N VAL A 159 11.57 0.45 -19.99
CA VAL A 159 10.57 1.16 -19.19
C VAL A 159 9.19 0.94 -19.81
N LEU A 160 8.26 0.38 -19.03
CA LEU A 160 6.89 0.10 -19.47
C LEU A 160 5.88 0.87 -18.62
N ILE A 161 5.05 1.67 -19.28
CA ILE A 161 3.98 2.46 -18.66
C ILE A 161 2.69 2.20 -19.42
N ASP A 162 1.68 1.72 -18.73
CA ASP A 162 0.34 1.55 -19.30
C ASP A 162 -0.72 1.64 -18.20
N ASN A 163 -1.43 2.79 -18.18
CA ASN A 163 -2.53 3.05 -17.26
C ASN A 163 -3.89 3.06 -17.98
N SER A 164 -4.00 2.32 -19.10
CA SER A 164 -5.25 2.25 -19.87
C SER A 164 -6.36 1.52 -19.12
N LEU A 165 -6.00 0.61 -18.22
CA LEU A 165 -6.94 -0.16 -17.41
C LEU A 165 -7.69 0.73 -16.43
N LYS A 166 -9.02 0.56 -16.37
CA LYS A 166 -9.85 1.25 -15.38
C LYS A 166 -9.90 0.44 -14.10
N LEU A 167 -9.69 1.09 -12.96
CA LEU A 167 -9.77 0.42 -11.65
C LEU A 167 -11.15 -0.18 -11.36
N THR A 168 -12.21 0.28 -12.03
CA THR A 168 -13.56 -0.29 -11.93
C THR A 168 -13.68 -1.69 -12.52
N GLU A 169 -12.71 -2.10 -13.35
CA GLU A 169 -12.66 -3.41 -14.01
C GLU A 169 -11.82 -4.43 -13.19
N LEU A 170 -11.12 -3.97 -12.15
CA LEU A 170 -10.26 -4.82 -11.35
C LEU A 170 -11.04 -5.69 -10.35
N PRO A 171 -10.63 -6.96 -10.17
CA PRO A 171 -11.20 -7.84 -9.16
C PRO A 171 -10.73 -7.45 -7.75
N ALA A 172 -11.39 -8.01 -6.73
CA ALA A 172 -10.92 -7.92 -5.35
C ALA A 172 -9.54 -8.59 -5.22
N PRO A 173 -8.65 -8.05 -4.35
CA PRO A 173 -7.31 -8.59 -4.18
C PRO A 173 -7.36 -9.96 -3.51
N SER A 174 -6.29 -10.74 -3.69
CA SER A 174 -6.14 -12.01 -3.01
C SER A 174 -5.83 -11.78 -1.54
N ARG A 175 -6.30 -12.70 -0.70
CA ARG A 175 -6.19 -12.61 0.77
C ARG A 175 -5.80 -13.97 1.35
N PRO A 176 -4.55 -14.44 1.13
CA PRO A 176 -4.11 -15.74 1.65
C PRO A 176 -4.20 -15.77 3.17
N LEU A 177 -4.94 -16.74 3.74
CA LEU A 177 -5.18 -16.78 5.18
C LEU A 177 -3.87 -16.92 5.99
N SER A 178 -2.91 -17.67 5.46
CA SER A 178 -1.56 -17.85 6.03
C SER A 178 -0.70 -16.58 6.06
N LEU A 179 -1.03 -15.58 5.23
CA LEU A 179 -0.46 -14.24 5.37
C LEU A 179 -1.26 -13.41 6.36
N MET A 180 -2.60 -13.49 6.32
CA MET A 180 -3.47 -12.70 7.18
C MET A 180 -3.36 -13.04 8.66
N GLU A 181 -3.02 -14.29 9.00
CA GLU A 181 -2.74 -14.70 10.38
C GLU A 181 -1.46 -14.07 10.96
N ARG A 182 -0.56 -13.60 10.09
CA ARG A 182 0.71 -12.97 10.49
C ARG A 182 0.55 -11.51 10.84
N TYR A 183 -0.56 -10.89 10.42
CA TYR A 183 -0.73 -9.46 10.61
C TYR A 183 -0.93 -9.09 12.08
N ASN A 184 -0.02 -8.25 12.59
CA ASN A 184 -0.08 -7.64 13.91
C ASN A 184 -0.40 -6.13 13.77
N PHE A 185 -1.66 -5.84 13.47
CA PHE A 185 -2.19 -4.48 13.40
C PHE A 185 -3.58 -4.43 14.01
N ASP A 186 -3.80 -3.44 14.87
CA ASP A 186 -5.09 -3.20 15.49
C ASP A 186 -5.52 -1.74 15.34
N ILE A 187 -6.83 -1.52 15.36
CA ILE A 187 -7.44 -0.21 15.45
C ILE A 187 -8.23 -0.18 16.75
N ALA A 188 -7.73 0.57 17.73
CA ALA A 188 -8.35 0.74 19.04
C ALA A 188 -8.60 -0.62 19.76
N GLY A 189 -7.60 -1.50 19.74
CA GLY A 189 -7.62 -2.82 20.37
C GLY A 189 -8.40 -3.88 19.60
N VAL A 190 -8.77 -3.62 18.34
CA VAL A 190 -9.47 -4.56 17.47
C VAL A 190 -8.57 -4.97 16.31
N PRO A 191 -8.28 -6.27 16.12
CA PRO A 191 -7.50 -6.76 14.99
C PRO A 191 -8.03 -6.20 13.67
N ALA A 192 -7.12 -5.71 12.82
CA ALA A 192 -7.47 -4.92 11.66
C ALA A 192 -6.79 -5.41 10.39
N TYR A 193 -7.54 -5.35 9.29
CA TYR A 193 -6.98 -5.43 7.94
C TYR A 193 -7.13 -4.10 7.23
N HIS A 194 -6.53 -3.96 6.04
CA HIS A 194 -6.60 -2.73 5.27
C HIS A 194 -6.93 -2.99 3.80
N THR A 195 -7.60 -2.01 3.20
CA THR A 195 -7.99 -1.97 1.79
C THR A 195 -7.90 -0.53 1.28
N ILE A 196 -8.14 -0.35 -0.02
CA ILE A 196 -8.21 0.96 -0.67
C ILE A 196 -9.48 1.06 -1.53
N THR A 197 -10.08 2.25 -1.57
CA THR A 197 -11.27 2.53 -2.41
C THR A 197 -10.91 3.29 -3.68
N ALA A 198 -9.77 3.98 -3.66
CA ALA A 198 -9.26 4.77 -4.75
C ALA A 198 -7.73 4.87 -4.72
N LEU A 199 -7.15 5.19 -5.88
CA LEU A 199 -5.76 5.66 -6.02
C LEU A 199 -5.74 7.16 -6.33
N GLY A 200 -4.73 7.85 -5.81
CA GLY A 200 -4.51 9.28 -6.01
C GLY A 200 -5.30 10.18 -5.05
N CYS A 201 -5.02 11.48 -5.12
CA CYS A 201 -5.52 12.47 -4.17
C CYS A 201 -6.23 13.64 -4.88
N PRO A 202 -7.36 14.16 -4.37
CA PRO A 202 -8.01 15.34 -4.95
C PRO A 202 -7.29 16.66 -4.61
N PHE A 203 -6.25 16.61 -3.78
CA PHE A 203 -5.45 17.76 -3.36
C PHE A 203 -4.08 17.76 -4.05
N THR A 204 -3.51 18.94 -4.29
CA THR A 204 -2.24 19.13 -5.01
C THR A 204 -1.19 19.81 -4.13
N CYS A 205 -0.97 19.30 -2.92
CA CYS A 205 -0.02 19.88 -1.97
C CYS A 205 1.40 19.88 -2.55
N ASN A 206 2.16 20.96 -2.39
CA ASN A 206 3.45 21.16 -3.06
C ASN A 206 4.53 20.12 -2.69
N PHE A 207 4.47 19.60 -1.46
CA PHE A 207 5.38 18.56 -0.98
C PHE A 207 4.93 17.14 -1.33
N CYS A 208 3.65 16.97 -1.70
CA CYS A 208 3.01 15.66 -1.79
C CYS A 208 3.14 15.10 -3.19
N GLU A 209 3.68 13.89 -3.24
CA GLU A 209 3.87 13.11 -4.43
C GLU A 209 2.55 12.64 -5.08
N SER A 210 1.64 12.09 -4.27
CA SER A 210 0.26 11.75 -4.68
C SER A 210 -0.53 12.98 -5.15
N GLY A 211 -0.08 14.19 -4.82
CA GLY A 211 -0.75 15.44 -5.18
C GLY A 211 -0.79 15.74 -6.68
N ARG A 212 -0.06 14.95 -7.48
CA ARG A 212 -0.09 15.03 -8.96
C ARG A 212 -0.97 13.97 -9.61
N GLU A 213 -1.56 13.09 -8.82
CA GLU A 213 -2.36 11.98 -9.30
C GLU A 213 -3.84 12.30 -9.31
N LYS A 214 -4.52 11.93 -10.39
CA LYS A 214 -5.98 12.00 -10.43
C LYS A 214 -6.56 10.86 -9.62
N VAL A 215 -7.59 11.18 -8.84
CA VAL A 215 -8.40 10.18 -8.14
C VAL A 215 -9.03 9.22 -9.15
N ARG A 216 -8.70 7.93 -9.04
CA ARG A 216 -9.31 6.83 -9.77
C ARG A 216 -9.93 5.87 -8.75
N LYS A 217 -11.16 5.46 -8.96
CA LYS A 217 -11.92 4.65 -7.99
C LYS A 217 -12.03 3.22 -8.44
N PHE A 218 -11.93 2.29 -7.49
CA PHE A 218 -12.36 0.93 -7.70
C PHE A 218 -13.89 0.83 -7.70
N SER A 219 -14.42 -0.29 -8.21
CA SER A 219 -15.87 -0.53 -8.19
C SER A 219 -16.37 -0.83 -6.78
N GLU A 220 -17.63 -0.48 -6.50
CA GLU A 220 -18.27 -0.81 -5.22
C GLU A 220 -18.31 -2.33 -4.99
N SER A 221 -18.45 -3.13 -6.05
CA SER A 221 -18.43 -4.59 -5.99
C SER A 221 -17.07 -5.15 -5.59
N MET A 222 -15.97 -4.56 -6.07
CA MET A 222 -14.62 -4.93 -5.66
C MET A 222 -14.45 -4.73 -4.15
N ILE A 223 -14.82 -3.53 -3.67
CA ILE A 223 -14.71 -3.17 -2.26
C ILE A 223 -15.59 -4.08 -1.38
N ASP A 224 -16.82 -4.34 -1.81
CA ASP A 224 -17.75 -5.24 -1.10
C ASP A 224 -17.20 -6.66 -0.98
N GLN A 225 -16.61 -7.19 -2.06
CA GLN A 225 -16.03 -8.53 -2.06
C GLN A 225 -14.78 -8.60 -1.17
N ASP A 226 -13.89 -7.61 -1.24
CA ASP A 226 -12.70 -7.58 -0.39
C ASP A 226 -13.06 -7.49 1.11
N LEU A 227 -14.06 -6.66 1.45
CA LEU A 227 -14.62 -6.60 2.80
C LEU A 227 -15.24 -7.93 3.24
N SER A 228 -15.93 -8.65 2.36
CA SER A 228 -16.46 -9.99 2.66
C SER A 228 -15.34 -10.96 3.01
N VAL A 229 -14.30 -11.05 2.16
CA VAL A 229 -13.17 -11.97 2.34
C VAL A 229 -12.39 -11.65 3.63
N MET A 230 -12.13 -10.37 3.91
CA MET A 230 -11.51 -9.96 5.16
C MET A 230 -12.38 -10.28 6.38
N ALA A 231 -13.70 -10.12 6.28
CA ALA A 231 -14.63 -10.46 7.35
C ALA A 231 -14.70 -11.98 7.64
N GLU A 232 -14.55 -12.81 6.61
CA GLU A 232 -14.40 -14.26 6.70
C GLU A 232 -13.06 -14.64 7.35
N ALA A 233 -11.95 -14.00 6.95
CA ALA A 233 -10.64 -14.23 7.55
C ALA A 233 -10.64 -13.93 9.06
N HIS A 234 -11.26 -12.82 9.49
CA HIS A 234 -11.44 -12.54 10.91
C HIS A 234 -12.20 -13.68 11.64
N GLN A 235 -13.23 -14.25 11.01
CA GLN A 235 -13.99 -15.35 11.59
C GLN A 235 -13.16 -16.62 11.68
N SER A 236 -12.44 -16.98 10.62
CA SER A 236 -11.56 -18.17 10.57
C SER A 236 -10.44 -18.10 11.61
N LEU A 237 -9.94 -16.89 11.90
CA LEU A 237 -8.92 -16.63 12.92
C LEU A 237 -9.50 -16.38 14.32
N ASN A 238 -10.79 -16.63 14.53
CA ASN A 238 -11.49 -16.50 15.81
C ASN A 238 -11.41 -15.08 16.43
N HIS A 239 -11.30 -14.05 15.60
CA HIS A 239 -11.36 -12.65 16.06
C HIS A 239 -12.78 -12.30 16.51
N LYS A 240 -12.93 -11.91 17.78
CA LYS A 240 -14.23 -11.53 18.38
C LYS A 240 -14.82 -10.26 17.79
N LYS A 241 -13.96 -9.39 17.26
CA LYS A 241 -14.28 -8.08 16.68
C LYS A 241 -13.45 -7.91 15.41
N LYS A 242 -13.98 -7.14 14.47
CA LYS A 242 -13.39 -6.96 13.13
C LYS A 242 -13.11 -5.49 12.92
N ALA A 243 -11.93 -5.17 12.43
CA ALA A 243 -11.60 -3.81 12.05
C ALA A 243 -11.04 -3.70 10.62
N VAL A 244 -11.30 -2.56 9.99
CA VAL A 244 -10.78 -2.26 8.66
C VAL A 244 -10.23 -0.85 8.57
N MET A 245 -9.08 -0.69 7.93
CA MET A 245 -8.54 0.59 7.53
C MET A 245 -8.76 0.81 6.03
N PHE A 246 -9.34 1.93 5.66
CA PHE A 246 -9.29 2.43 4.28
C PHE A 246 -8.05 3.31 4.14
N PHE A 247 -7.05 2.78 3.43
CA PHE A 247 -5.70 3.33 3.32
C PHE A 247 -5.52 4.27 2.13
N ASP A 248 -6.62 4.82 1.62
CA ASP A 248 -6.65 5.86 0.60
C ASP A 248 -5.93 7.14 1.09
N ASP A 249 -5.29 7.89 0.18
CA ASP A 249 -4.75 9.23 0.48
C ASP A 249 -5.81 10.15 1.13
N VAL A 250 -7.06 10.03 0.67
CA VAL A 250 -8.24 10.67 1.24
C VAL A 250 -9.43 9.70 1.21
N GLY A 251 -9.57 8.92 2.27
CA GLY A 251 -10.64 7.92 2.44
C GLY A 251 -12.02 8.51 2.75
N LEU A 252 -12.10 9.61 3.53
CA LEU A 252 -13.36 10.32 3.81
C LEU A 252 -13.44 11.60 2.98
N MET A 253 -13.91 11.47 1.74
CA MET A 253 -13.81 12.52 0.73
C MET A 253 -15.02 13.44 0.66
N ASN A 254 -16.23 12.89 0.86
CA ASN A 254 -17.49 13.64 0.88
C ASN A 254 -18.62 12.81 1.53
N PRO A 255 -19.70 13.45 2.01
CA PRO A 255 -20.80 12.76 2.71
C PRO A 255 -21.37 11.54 1.97
N LYS A 256 -21.61 11.64 0.66
CA LYS A 256 -22.21 10.55 -0.13
C LYS A 256 -21.30 9.31 -0.17
N GLN A 257 -19.98 9.52 -0.37
CA GLN A 257 -19.03 8.42 -0.37
C GLN A 257 -18.89 7.80 1.02
N VAL A 258 -18.82 8.63 2.08
CA VAL A 258 -18.73 8.11 3.45
C VAL A 258 -19.97 7.30 3.82
N GLU A 259 -21.17 7.75 3.44
CA GLU A 259 -22.42 7.02 3.67
C GLU A 259 -22.41 5.65 2.96
N ALA A 260 -21.97 5.59 1.70
CA ALA A 260 -21.84 4.34 0.95
C ALA A 260 -20.86 3.36 1.62
N LEU A 261 -19.66 3.83 2.01
CA LEU A 261 -18.66 3.02 2.71
C LEU A 261 -19.17 2.54 4.08
N SER A 262 -19.85 3.42 4.82
CA SER A 262 -20.47 3.08 6.10
C SER A 262 -21.49 1.94 5.94
N GLY A 263 -22.27 1.97 4.85
CA GLY A 263 -23.18 0.89 4.48
C GLY A 263 -22.48 -0.45 4.26
N GLN A 264 -21.35 -0.47 3.54
CA GLN A 264 -20.58 -1.69 3.28
C GLN A 264 -19.89 -2.24 4.55
N VAL A 265 -19.30 -1.36 5.36
CA VAL A 265 -18.70 -1.72 6.67
C VAL A 265 -19.75 -2.35 7.58
N LYS A 266 -20.94 -1.74 7.66
CA LYS A 266 -22.07 -2.26 8.45
C LYS A 266 -22.57 -3.61 7.92
N LYS A 267 -22.70 -3.76 6.60
CA LYS A 267 -23.14 -5.00 5.94
C LYS A 267 -22.30 -6.21 6.37
N HIS A 268 -20.99 -6.03 6.49
CA HIS A 268 -20.04 -7.10 6.83
C HIS A 268 -19.73 -7.21 8.34
N ASN A 269 -20.50 -6.51 9.18
CA ASN A 269 -20.39 -6.52 10.64
C ASN A 269 -19.01 -6.11 11.17
N TYR A 270 -18.35 -5.16 10.52
CA TYR A 270 -17.18 -4.51 11.09
C TYR A 270 -17.57 -3.67 12.30
N THR A 271 -16.81 -3.80 13.39
CA THR A 271 -17.08 -3.10 14.65
C THR A 271 -16.24 -1.84 14.81
N THR A 272 -15.16 -1.74 14.02
CA THR A 272 -14.24 -0.60 14.09
C THR A 272 -13.67 -0.31 12.72
N TRP A 273 -13.56 0.96 12.34
CA TRP A 273 -12.82 1.32 11.14
C TRP A 273 -12.10 2.66 11.24
N ARG A 274 -11.08 2.79 10.40
CA ARG A 274 -10.20 3.95 10.28
C ARG A 274 -10.13 4.38 8.81
N ALA A 275 -10.03 5.68 8.59
CA ALA A 275 -9.74 6.25 7.28
C ALA A 275 -8.91 7.52 7.42
N PHE A 276 -8.41 8.04 6.30
CA PHE A 276 -7.71 9.32 6.23
C PHE A 276 -8.62 10.39 5.65
N THR A 277 -8.43 11.64 6.07
CA THR A 277 -9.15 12.78 5.49
C THR A 277 -8.31 14.05 5.57
N HIS A 278 -8.83 15.11 4.96
CA HIS A 278 -8.20 16.41 4.93
C HIS A 278 -8.98 17.38 5.83
N ALA A 279 -8.29 18.19 6.64
CA ALA A 279 -8.91 19.15 7.58
C ALA A 279 -9.99 20.01 6.93
N TYR A 280 -9.71 20.55 5.73
CA TYR A 280 -10.68 21.27 4.91
C TYR A 280 -12.02 20.52 4.70
N LEU A 281 -12.00 19.21 4.45
CA LEU A 281 -13.23 18.44 4.21
C LEU A 281 -14.06 18.33 5.48
N VAL A 282 -13.39 18.14 6.63
CA VAL A 282 -14.04 18.12 7.95
C VAL A 282 -14.70 19.46 8.25
N VAL A 283 -14.00 20.58 8.07
CA VAL A 283 -14.57 21.93 8.28
C VAL A 283 -15.72 22.21 7.30
N ARG A 284 -15.56 21.83 6.02
CA ARG A 284 -16.55 22.08 4.98
C ARG A 284 -17.87 21.33 5.23
N PHE A 285 -17.79 20.07 5.63
CA PHE A 285 -18.95 19.18 5.70
C PHE A 285 -19.43 18.90 7.13
N LYS A 286 -18.59 19.15 8.13
CA LYS A 286 -18.88 18.99 9.56
C LYS A 286 -19.44 17.59 9.85
N GLU A 287 -20.47 17.52 10.67
CA GLU A 287 -21.18 16.30 11.06
C GLU A 287 -21.65 15.47 9.85
N ARG A 288 -22.01 16.10 8.72
CA ARG A 288 -22.47 15.36 7.53
C ARG A 288 -21.40 14.43 6.96
N LEU A 289 -20.11 14.71 7.20
CA LEU A 289 -19.02 13.83 6.78
C LEU A 289 -18.78 12.72 7.79
N LEU A 290 -18.92 12.99 9.09
CA LEU A 290 -18.40 12.14 10.15
C LEU A 290 -19.46 11.33 10.90
N VAL A 291 -20.73 11.75 10.91
CA VAL A 291 -21.81 11.01 11.57
C VAL A 291 -21.99 9.60 11.00
N PRO A 292 -22.11 9.39 9.66
CA PRO A 292 -22.22 8.04 9.12
C PRO A 292 -21.01 7.15 9.47
N PHE A 293 -19.82 7.76 9.50
CA PHE A 293 -18.57 7.10 9.90
C PHE A 293 -18.66 6.60 11.35
N VAL A 294 -19.02 7.46 12.31
CA VAL A 294 -19.10 7.11 13.74
C VAL A 294 -20.18 6.07 14.04
N GLU A 295 -21.36 6.23 13.44
CA GLU A 295 -22.52 5.34 13.60
C GLU A 295 -22.23 3.90 13.17
N THR A 296 -21.23 3.71 12.31
CA THR A 296 -20.83 2.39 11.78
C THR A 296 -19.49 1.91 12.34
N GLY A 297 -19.07 2.45 13.49
CA GLY A 297 -17.86 1.99 14.18
C GLY A 297 -16.60 2.77 13.82
N GLY A 298 -16.71 3.92 13.15
CA GLY A 298 -15.57 4.81 12.91
C GLY A 298 -15.03 5.32 14.24
N ARG A 299 -13.73 5.12 14.49
CA ARG A 299 -13.10 5.50 15.78
C ARG A 299 -11.88 6.38 15.66
N ARG A 300 -11.15 6.27 14.55
CA ARG A 300 -9.91 7.02 14.33
C ARG A 300 -9.87 7.58 12.91
N ILE A 301 -9.43 8.82 12.77
CA ILE A 301 -9.11 9.41 11.47
C ILE A 301 -7.66 9.88 11.44
N GLY A 302 -6.96 9.56 10.36
CA GLY A 302 -5.70 10.21 10.04
C GLY A 302 -5.96 11.55 9.38
N MET A 303 -5.28 12.60 9.81
CA MET A 303 -5.45 13.93 9.23
C MET A 303 -4.09 14.60 9.04
N GLY A 304 -3.74 14.88 7.78
CA GLY A 304 -2.60 15.72 7.47
C GLY A 304 -2.90 17.14 7.92
N LEU A 305 -2.33 17.59 9.04
CA LEU A 305 -2.36 18.99 9.48
C LEU A 305 -1.11 19.70 8.98
N GLU A 306 0.02 18.99 8.99
CA GLU A 306 1.34 19.36 8.49
C GLU A 306 2.04 20.47 9.26
N THR A 307 1.36 21.54 9.66
CA THR A 307 2.00 22.66 10.34
C THR A 307 0.99 23.50 11.12
N GLY A 308 1.47 24.10 12.21
CA GLY A 308 0.78 25.15 12.97
C GLY A 308 1.18 26.58 12.55
N SER A 309 2.07 26.73 11.56
CA SER A 309 2.54 28.01 11.06
C SER A 309 1.76 28.41 9.80
N GLN A 310 1.11 29.57 9.83
CA GLN A 310 0.39 30.08 8.66
C GLN A 310 1.34 30.29 7.48
N ARG A 311 2.56 30.78 7.74
CA ARG A 311 3.59 30.96 6.72
C ARG A 311 3.91 29.63 6.03
N SER A 312 4.14 28.57 6.79
CA SER A 312 4.44 27.25 6.22
C SER A 312 3.24 26.66 5.50
N LEU A 313 2.03 26.82 6.06
CA LEU A 313 0.78 26.36 5.44
C LEU A 313 0.56 26.97 4.05
N ASP A 314 0.84 28.27 3.92
CA ASP A 314 0.77 28.98 2.65
C ASP A 314 1.79 28.44 1.63
N LEU A 315 3.01 28.11 2.07
CA LEU A 315 4.07 27.55 1.22
C LEU A 315 3.74 26.14 0.71
N ILE A 316 3.17 25.29 1.56
CA ILE A 316 2.88 23.89 1.21
C ILE A 316 1.59 23.75 0.38
N ASN A 317 0.74 24.79 0.39
CA ASN A 317 -0.43 24.93 -0.48
C ASN A 317 -1.33 23.68 -0.53
N LYS A 318 -1.92 23.31 0.61
CA LYS A 318 -2.72 22.07 0.74
C LYS A 318 -4.11 22.11 0.10
N ARG A 319 -4.50 23.25 -0.50
CA ARG A 319 -5.87 23.46 -1.02
C ARG A 319 -5.88 23.92 -2.47
N ASN A 320 -5.04 23.35 -3.31
CA ASN A 320 -5.08 23.53 -4.77
C ASN A 320 -4.99 25.01 -5.19
N GLY A 321 -4.10 25.76 -4.54
CA GLY A 321 -3.90 27.19 -4.75
C GLY A 321 -4.88 28.09 -3.98
N LYS A 322 -5.81 27.52 -3.21
CA LYS A 322 -6.74 28.30 -2.38
C LYS A 322 -6.17 28.53 -0.99
N LYS A 323 -6.55 29.65 -0.40
CA LYS A 323 -6.18 29.98 0.98
C LYS A 323 -6.74 28.94 1.97
N GLN A 324 -5.93 28.59 2.95
CA GLN A 324 -6.26 27.76 4.10
C GLN A 324 -5.71 28.45 5.35
N PHE A 325 -6.37 28.25 6.49
CA PHE A 325 -5.98 28.86 7.76
C PHE A 325 -5.63 27.80 8.79
N VAL A 326 -4.64 28.08 9.64
CA VAL A 326 -4.27 27.17 10.73
C VAL A 326 -5.46 26.96 11.69
N GLU A 327 -6.32 27.96 11.86
CA GLU A 327 -7.56 27.87 12.63
C GLU A 327 -8.49 26.75 12.12
N GLU A 328 -8.49 26.46 10.81
CA GLU A 328 -9.28 25.35 10.24
C GLU A 328 -8.74 23.98 10.67
N HIS A 329 -7.45 23.86 11.01
CA HIS A 329 -6.88 22.63 11.59
C HIS A 329 -7.43 22.39 12.99
N PHE A 330 -7.44 23.42 13.83
CA PHE A 330 -8.02 23.33 15.18
C PHE A 330 -9.52 23.06 15.14
N GLU A 331 -10.26 23.71 14.23
CA GLU A 331 -11.70 23.47 14.04
C GLU A 331 -11.97 22.03 13.58
N ALA A 332 -11.20 21.50 12.62
CA ALA A 332 -11.34 20.12 12.15
C ALA A 332 -11.13 19.11 13.28
N VAL A 333 -10.09 19.30 14.09
CA VAL A 333 -9.79 18.46 15.26
C VAL A 333 -10.91 18.55 16.29
N LYS A 334 -11.42 19.76 16.57
CA LYS A 334 -12.54 19.97 17.49
C LYS A 334 -13.80 19.21 17.03
N ILE A 335 -14.21 19.39 15.78
CA ILE A 335 -15.39 18.70 15.21
C ILE A 335 -15.28 17.18 15.37
N ALA A 336 -14.10 16.61 15.08
CA ALA A 336 -13.89 15.17 15.21
C ALA A 336 -13.97 14.71 16.69
N ASN A 337 -13.31 15.42 17.60
CA ASN A 337 -13.31 15.07 19.02
C ASN A 337 -14.69 15.25 19.68
N ASP A 338 -15.46 16.27 19.30
CA ASP A 338 -16.83 16.49 19.78
C ASP A 338 -17.76 15.31 19.41
N LEU A 339 -17.43 14.56 18.34
CA LEU A 339 -18.11 13.33 17.92
C LEU A 339 -17.50 12.04 18.50
N GLY A 340 -16.49 12.15 19.36
CA GLY A 340 -15.80 11.01 19.98
C GLY A 340 -14.82 10.29 19.04
N ILE A 341 -14.33 10.95 18.00
CA ILE A 341 -13.35 10.40 17.05
C ILE A 341 -11.95 10.83 17.48
N ALA A 342 -11.04 9.87 17.65
CA ALA A 342 -9.63 10.18 17.88
C ALA A 342 -8.97 10.61 16.56
N VAL A 343 -8.15 11.66 16.62
CA VAL A 343 -7.43 12.20 15.46
C VAL A 343 -5.95 11.87 15.57
N ASP A 344 -5.43 11.15 14.58
CA ASP A 344 -3.99 11.01 14.38
C ASP A 344 -3.54 12.15 13.47
N ALA A 345 -3.00 13.22 14.07
CA ALA A 345 -2.51 14.39 13.36
C ALA A 345 -1.10 14.13 12.81
N PHE A 346 -0.93 14.23 11.49
CA PHE A 346 0.39 14.23 10.88
C PHE A 346 0.90 15.66 10.78
N THR A 347 2.13 15.87 11.24
CA THR A 347 2.81 17.16 11.28
C THR A 347 4.23 17.04 10.74
N MET A 348 4.67 18.04 9.99
CA MET A 348 6.03 18.23 9.54
C MET A 348 6.63 19.42 10.28
N ILE A 349 7.91 19.30 10.66
CA ILE A 349 8.67 20.40 11.25
C ILE A 349 9.53 20.98 10.14
N TYR A 350 9.38 22.28 9.88
CA TYR A 350 10.17 22.95 8.86
C TYR A 350 11.36 23.70 9.48
N PRO A 351 12.55 23.67 8.85
CA PRO A 351 13.75 24.34 9.39
C PRO A 351 13.63 25.87 9.58
N TRP A 352 12.58 26.50 9.07
CA TRP A 352 12.32 27.94 9.15
C TRP A 352 11.17 28.29 10.11
N GLU A 353 10.61 27.31 10.81
CA GLU A 353 9.63 27.53 11.86
C GLU A 353 10.37 27.79 13.17
N ASP A 354 10.03 28.91 13.84
CA ASP A 354 10.59 29.32 15.12
C ASP A 354 9.92 28.63 16.31
#